data_AF-K0V7I8-F1
#
_entry.id   AF-K0V7I8-F1
#
_cell.length_a   1.000
_cell.length_b   1.000
_cell.length_c   1.000
_cell.angle_alpha   90.00
_cell.angle_beta   90.00
_cell.angle_gamma   90.00
#
_symmetry.space_group_name_H-M   'P 1'
#
loop_
_entity.id
_entity.type
_entity.pdbx_description
1 polymer ?
#
loop_
_entity_poly.entity_id
_entity_poly.type
_entity_poly.pdbx_seq_one_letter_code
_entity_poly.pdbx_strand_id
1 'polypeptide(L)' 'MDDAVLVLVQGHTDVIAAAQLDSDDYRGALRVASRSDLVSRAHGAQMSEEQMAEEAAKLDSTVSNLGA' A
#
# COMPACT_ATOMS: atom_id res chain seq x y z
N MET A 1 -11.30 -8.07 10.92
CA MET A 1 -10.35 -8.37 9.82
C MET A 1 -9.27 -7.33 9.92
N ASP A 2 -8.01 -7.75 10.04
CA ASP A 2 -6.90 -6.82 10.08
C ASP A 2 -6.82 -6.06 8.76
N ASP A 3 -6.44 -4.78 8.84
CA ASP A 3 -6.34 -3.93 7.66
C ASP A 3 -5.24 -4.44 6.73
N ALA A 4 -5.48 -4.35 5.42
CA ALA A 4 -4.49 -4.74 4.42
C ALA A 4 -3.46 -3.61 4.27
N VAL A 5 -2.17 -3.97 4.19
CA VAL A 5 -1.06 -3.03 4.12
C VAL A 5 -0.17 -3.39 2.95
N LEU A 6 0.04 -2.44 2.03
CA LEU A 6 1.08 -2.51 1.01
C LEU A 6 2.42 -2.17 1.66
N VAL A 7 3.39 -3.07 1.52
CA VAL A 7 4.75 -2.93 2.04
C VAL A 7 5.80 -3.08 0.95
N LEU A 8 6.97 -2.46 1.14
CA LEU A 8 8.18 -2.69 0.36
C LEU A 8 9.18 -3.45 1.24
N VAL A 9 9.60 -4.63 0.80
CA VAL A 9 10.53 -5.51 1.50
C VAL A 9 11.51 -6.08 0.49
N GLN A 10 12.82 -5.99 0.77
CA GLN A 10 13.88 -6.54 -0.10
C GLN A 10 13.71 -6.20 -1.61
N GLY A 11 13.28 -4.97 -1.93
CA GLY A 11 13.11 -4.51 -3.31
C GLY A 11 11.85 -5.01 -4.04
N HIS A 12 10.92 -5.69 -3.36
CA HIS A 12 9.62 -6.10 -3.90
C HIS A 12 8.47 -5.61 -3.02
N THR A 13 7.29 -5.46 -3.63
CA THR A 13 6.07 -5.05 -2.92
C THR A 13 5.15 -6.21 -2.65
N ASP A 14 4.60 -6.27 -1.43
CA ASP A 14 3.61 -7.24 -1.01
C ASP A 14 2.43 -6.58 -0.29
N VAL A 15 1.26 -7.23 -0.34
CA VAL A 15 0.07 -6.83 0.43
C VAL A 15 -0.18 -7.85 1.52
N ILE A 16 -0.07 -7.41 2.77
CA ILE A 16 -0.17 -8.27 3.96
C ILE A 16 -1.27 -7.80 4.90
N ALA A 17 -1.69 -8.66 5.82
CA ALA A 17 -2.48 -8.22 6.97
C ALA A 17 -1.60 -7.40 7.92
N ALA A 18 -2.15 -6.36 8.56
CA ALA A 18 -1.40 -5.51 9.49
C ALA A 18 -0.68 -6.29 10.61
N ALA A 19 -1.27 -7.38 11.11
CA ALA A 19 -0.66 -8.24 12.12
C ALA A 19 0.61 -8.97 11.66
N GLN A 20 0.88 -9.04 10.35
CA GLN A 20 2.07 -9.68 9.80
C GLN A 20 3.30 -8.76 9.77
N LEU A 21 3.16 -7.45 10.05
CA LEU A 21 4.28 -6.49 10.03
C LEU A 21 5.43 -6.86 10.99
N ASP A 22 5.09 -7.51 12.11
CA ASP A 22 6.07 -7.96 13.11
C ASP A 22 6.52 -9.42 12.94
N SER A 23 6.02 -10.09 11.90
CA SER A 23 6.46 -11.44 11.54
C SER A 23 7.87 -11.42 10.95
N ASP A 24 8.58 -12.54 11.04
CA ASP A 24 9.99 -12.58 10.62
C ASP A 24 10.19 -12.26 9.14
N ASP A 25 9.23 -12.62 8.28
CA ASP A 25 9.29 -12.38 6.83
C ASP A 25 9.15 -10.89 6.46
N TYR A 26 8.45 -10.10 7.29
CA TYR A 26 8.13 -8.69 7.00
C TYR A 26 8.71 -7.71 8.03
N ARG A 27 9.50 -8.21 8.99
CA ARG A 27 10.16 -7.39 10.01
C ARG A 27 11.07 -6.36 9.34
N GLY A 28 10.77 -5.08 9.54
CA GLY A 28 11.51 -3.97 8.95
C GLY A 28 11.09 -3.61 7.51
N ALA A 29 10.02 -4.22 7.00
CA ALA A 29 9.40 -3.78 5.75
C ALA A 29 8.93 -2.33 5.86
N LEU A 30 9.12 -1.56 4.79
CA LEU A 30 8.64 -0.18 4.73
C LEU A 30 7.15 -0.19 4.37
N ARG A 31 6.33 0.40 5.24
CA ARG A 31 4.90 0.56 4.97
C ARG A 31 4.66 1.68 3.95
N VAL A 32 3.98 1.34 2.86
CA VAL A 32 3.65 2.28 1.78
C VAL A 32 2.27 2.91 2.01
N ALA A 33 1.23 2.09 2.14
CA ALA A 33 -0.14 2.53 2.41
C ALA A 33 -0.98 1.38 2.99
N SER A 34 -1.96 1.69 3.83
CA SER A 34 -3.02 0.72 4.17
C SER A 34 -4.24 0.87 3.28
N ARG A 35 -5.11 -0.14 3.27
CA ARG A 35 -6.42 -0.04 2.61
C ARG A 35 -7.26 1.08 3.23
N SER A 36 -7.24 1.25 4.55
CA SER A 36 -7.94 2.38 5.19
C SER A 36 -7.39 3.74 4.76
N ASP A 37 -6.08 3.88 4.55
CA ASP A 37 -5.46 5.09 4.00
C ASP A 37 -6.00 5.38 2.60
N LEU A 38 -6.10 4.38 1.73
CA LEU A 38 -6.63 4.51 0.37
C LEU A 38 -8.14 4.86 0.36
N VAL A 39 -8.94 4.21 1.19
CA VAL A 39 -10.39 4.50 1.30
C VAL A 39 -10.61 5.92 1.80
N SER A 40 -9.79 6.38 2.74
CA SER A 40 -9.86 7.75 3.27
C SER A 40 -9.52 8.79 2.20
N ARG A 41 -8.50 8.51 1.37
CA ARG A 41 -8.11 9.37 0.21
C ARG A 41 -9.20 9.42 -0.85
N ALA A 42 -9.90 8.32 -1.07
CA ALA A 42 -11.06 8.26 -1.96
C ALA A 42 -12.31 8.95 -1.39
N HIS A 43 -12.23 9.59 -0.21
CA HIS A 43 -13.36 10.17 0.51
C HIS A 43 -14.52 9.19 0.74
N GLY A 44 -14.22 7.88 0.85
CA GLY A 44 -15.24 6.84 0.96
C GLY A 44 -16.13 6.67 -0.28
N ALA A 45 -15.83 7.36 -1.39
CA ALA A 45 -16.58 7.25 -2.63
C ALA A 45 -16.06 6.08 -3.49
N GLN A 46 -16.97 5.51 -4.28
CA GLN A 46 -16.62 4.59 -5.33
C GLN A 46 -15.92 5.40 -6.45
N MET A 47 -14.61 5.25 -6.56
CA MET A 47 -13.81 5.94 -7.57
C MET A 47 -14.26 5.51 -8.97
N SER A 48 -14.22 6.43 -9.94
CA SER A 48 -14.29 6.04 -11.35
C SER A 48 -13.07 5.20 -11.72
N GLU A 49 -13.14 4.46 -12.83
CA GLU A 49 -11.99 3.70 -13.34
C GLU A 49 -10.79 4.62 -13.63
N GLU A 50 -11.03 5.81 -14.16
CA GLU A 50 -9.99 6.82 -14.42
C GLU A 50 -9.31 7.29 -13.13
N GLN A 51 -10.10 7.65 -12.11
CA GLN A 51 -9.56 8.05 -10.81
C GLN A 51 -8.79 6.91 -10.14
N MET A 52 -9.28 5.67 -10.28
CA MET A 52 -8.61 4.47 -9.76
C MET A 52 -7.25 4.27 -10.44
N ALA A 53 -7.19 4.44 -11.77
CA ALA A 53 -5.94 4.36 -12.52
C ALA A 53 -4.95 5.48 -12.12
N GLU A 54 -5.43 6.70 -11.90
CA GLU A 54 -4.60 7.81 -11.40
C GLU A 54 -4.01 7.53 -10.03
N GLU A 55 -4.80 7.05 -9.07
CA GLU A 55 -4.29 6.71 -7.74
C GLU A 55 -3.33 5.52 -7.77
N ALA A 56 -3.58 4.52 -8.62
CA ALA A 56 -2.65 3.42 -8.83
C ALA A 56 -1.29 3.92 -9.36
N ALA A 57 -1.30 4.83 -10.34
CA ALA A 57 -0.08 5.43 -10.89
C ALA A 57 0.70 6.25 -9.84
N LYS A 58 0.00 6.99 -8.96
CA LYS A 58 0.64 7.71 -7.84
C LYS A 58 1.30 6.75 -6.85
N LEU A 59 0.62 5.63 -6.55
CA LEU A 59 1.14 4.62 -5.64
C LEU A 59 2.39 3.94 -6.22
N ASP A 60 2.36 3.58 -7.50
CA ASP A 60 3.48 2.99 -8.24
C ASP A 60 4.70 3.92 -8.30
N SER A 61 4.46 5.21 -8.55
CA SER A 61 5.51 6.24 -8.49
C SER A 61 6.10 6.38 -7.08
N THR A 62 5.26 6.32 -6.05
CA THR A 62 5.72 6.37 -4.65
C THR A 62 6.62 5.18 -4.33
N VAL A 63 6.22 3.97 -4.71
CA VAL A 63 7.03 2.75 -4.56
C VAL A 63 8.35 2.88 -5.30
N SER A 64 8.32 3.32 -6.56
CA SER A 64 9.52 3.46 -7.40
C SER A 64 10.53 4.45 -6.82
N ASN A 65 10.06 5.55 -6.22
CA ASN A 65 10.92 6.55 -5.59
C ASN A 65 11.49 6.11 -4.23
N LEU A 66 10.87 5.15 -3.55
CA LEU A 66 11.35 4.61 -2.27
C LEU A 66 12.50 3.61 -2.44
N GLY A 67 12.66 3.03 -3.64
CA GLY A 67 13.71 2.08 -3.98
C GLY A 67 14.92 2.66 -4.74
N ALA A 68 14.93 3.98 -5.00
CA ALA A 68 16.01 4.71 -5.67
C ALA A 68 17.03 5.27 -4.65
#